data_AF-A0A536N9K0-F1
#
_entry.id   AF-A0A536N9K0-F1
#
_cell.length_a   1.000
_cell.length_b   1.000
_cell.length_c   1.000
_cell.angle_alpha   90.00
_cell.angle_beta   90.00
_cell.angle_gamma   90.00
#
_symmetry.space_group_name_H-M   'P 1'
#
loop_
_entity.id
_entity.type
_entity.pdbx_description
1 polymer ?
#
loop_
_entity_poly.entity_id
_entity_poly.type
_entity_poly.pdbx_seq_one_letter_code
_entity_poly.pdbx_strand_id
1 'polypeptide(L)'
;MARLIVDTPGGTYPVHIGRGVLKELRRTMARLEPTGAVVVADASVRPIAQASAKHLKAARVKNAIYVVPGGERSKSLAGLAGLLAFLERQRIDRGGCIVAVGGGTVGDLAGMAASTWLRGIRYIEVPTTLLAMVDSSIGGKTGVNGVRMKNAIGTFWQPSAVISDLACLDTLPRNRYREAFAEVVKYAVAMDRGLFDVLHRESARLTAGDQDALEDVIERCATAKALVVARDERDRGPRAILN
;
A
#
# COMPACT_ATOMS: atom_id res chain seq x y z
N MET A 1 12.63 -0.62 13.09
CA MET A 1 11.17 -0.55 12.93
C MET A 1 10.73 0.87 13.24
N ALA A 2 10.46 1.63 12.18
CA ALA A 2 9.83 2.93 12.27
C ALA A 2 8.30 2.83 12.28
N ARG A 3 7.65 3.83 12.88
CA ARG A 3 6.20 3.99 12.86
C ARG A 3 5.88 5.46 12.68
N LEU A 4 5.26 5.81 11.56
CA LEU A 4 4.73 7.15 11.31
C LEU A 4 3.20 7.17 11.43
N ILE A 5 2.65 8.32 11.77
CA ILE A 5 1.20 8.56 11.76
C ILE A 5 0.91 9.51 10.61
N VAL A 6 0.08 9.09 9.67
CA VAL A 6 -0.45 9.95 8.62
C VAL A 6 -1.75 10.53 9.14
N ASP A 7 -1.85 11.86 9.16
CA ASP A 7 -3.03 12.57 9.59
C ASP A 7 -3.62 13.37 8.42
N THR A 8 -4.82 12.99 7.97
CA THR A 8 -5.52 13.66 6.87
C THR A 8 -6.93 14.05 7.32
N PRO A 9 -7.59 15.00 6.62
CA PRO A 9 -9.00 15.30 6.88
C PRO A 9 -9.92 14.07 6.77
N GLY A 10 -9.58 13.10 5.91
CA GLY A 10 -10.26 11.81 5.76
C GLY A 10 -9.94 10.75 6.81
N GLY A 11 -9.00 11.01 7.72
CA GLY A 11 -8.70 10.14 8.87
C GLY A 11 -7.22 9.98 9.17
N THR A 12 -6.94 9.37 10.32
CA THR A 12 -5.58 9.13 10.82
C THR A 12 -5.25 7.64 10.78
N TYR A 13 -4.07 7.28 10.26
CA TYR A 13 -3.62 5.87 10.22
C TYR A 13 -2.12 5.71 10.43
N PRO A 14 -1.68 4.58 11.01
CA PRO A 14 -0.26 4.27 11.14
C PRO A 14 0.32 3.69 9.85
N VAL A 15 1.58 4.02 9.59
CA VAL A 15 2.44 3.32 8.63
C VAL A 15 3.56 2.64 9.43
N HIS A 16 3.63 1.32 9.33
CA HIS A 16 4.66 0.50 9.96
C HIS A 16 5.73 0.16 8.93
N ILE A 17 6.99 0.48 9.22
CA ILE A 17 8.11 0.28 8.30
C ILE A 17 9.20 -0.51 9.01
N GLY A 18 9.71 -1.54 8.36
CA GLY A 18 10.89 -2.27 8.79
C GLY A 18 10.86 -3.74 8.41
N ARG A 19 11.90 -4.48 8.75
CA ARG A 19 11.96 -5.93 8.48
C ARG A 19 11.15 -6.73 9.51
N GLY A 20 10.31 -7.65 9.04
CA GLY A 20 9.49 -8.53 9.89
C GLY A 20 8.29 -7.84 10.56
N VAL A 21 7.84 -6.71 10.03
CA VAL A 21 6.69 -5.95 10.56
C VAL A 21 5.34 -6.48 10.08
N LEU A 22 5.28 -7.49 9.21
CA LEU A 22 4.02 -8.11 8.79
C LEU A 22 3.18 -8.63 9.99
N LYS A 23 3.85 -8.97 11.09
CA LYS A 23 3.22 -9.34 12.37
C LYS A 23 2.28 -8.27 12.93
N GLU A 24 2.45 -7.00 12.56
CA GLU A 24 1.56 -5.92 12.96
C GLU A 24 0.15 -6.08 12.40
N LEU A 25 -0.05 -6.85 11.31
CA LEU A 25 -1.40 -7.21 10.82
C LEU A 25 -2.25 -7.81 11.93
N ARG A 26 -1.67 -8.69 12.76
CA ARG A 26 -2.40 -9.32 13.87
C ARG A 26 -2.89 -8.27 14.87
N ARG A 27 -2.02 -7.33 15.25
CA ARG A 27 -2.33 -6.26 16.21
C ARG A 27 -3.37 -5.29 15.63
N THR A 28 -3.20 -4.91 14.36
CA THR A 28 -4.16 -4.05 13.66
C THR A 28 -5.53 -4.71 13.56
N MET A 29 -5.61 -6.00 13.21
CA MET A 29 -6.87 -6.73 13.15
C MET A 29 -7.52 -6.88 14.53
N ALA A 30 -6.74 -7.11 15.58
CA ALA A 30 -7.26 -7.17 16.96
C ALA A 30 -7.85 -5.83 17.41
N ARG A 31 -7.31 -4.70 16.94
CA ARG A 31 -7.86 -3.35 17.22
C ARG A 31 -9.10 -3.03 16.38
N LEU A 32 -9.12 -3.47 15.12
CA LEU A 32 -10.23 -3.19 14.20
C LEU A 32 -11.43 -4.11 14.45
N GLU A 33 -11.20 -5.34 14.92
CA GLU A 33 -12.26 -6.34 15.16
C GLU A 33 -13.20 -6.49 13.94
N PRO A 34 -12.69 -6.77 12.73
CA PRO A 34 -13.55 -6.94 11.57
C PRO A 34 -14.38 -8.23 11.67
N THR A 35 -15.61 -8.17 11.16
CA THR A 35 -16.54 -9.30 11.06
C THR A 35 -16.02 -10.40 10.13
N GLY A 36 -15.19 -10.02 9.15
CA GLY A 36 -14.49 -10.90 8.23
C GLY A 36 -13.52 -10.11 7.36
N ALA A 37 -12.59 -10.80 6.70
CA ALA A 37 -11.62 -10.15 5.84
C ALA A 37 -11.34 -10.89 4.52
N VAL A 38 -10.97 -10.13 3.49
CA VAL A 38 -10.44 -10.70 2.24
C VAL A 38 -9.04 -10.17 1.99
N VAL A 39 -8.09 -11.08 1.81
CA VAL A 39 -6.74 -10.77 1.35
C VAL A 39 -6.77 -10.71 -0.18
N VAL A 40 -6.58 -9.54 -0.75
CA VAL A 40 -6.49 -9.33 -2.20
C VAL A 40 -5.02 -9.26 -2.56
N ALA A 41 -4.53 -10.17 -3.41
CA ALA A 41 -3.11 -10.28 -3.67
C ALA A 41 -2.76 -10.50 -5.14
N ASP A 42 -1.63 -9.93 -5.58
CA ASP A 42 -1.03 -10.29 -6.86
C ASP A 42 -0.55 -11.75 -6.83
N ALA A 43 -0.72 -12.47 -7.94
CA ALA A 43 -0.30 -13.87 -8.05
C ALA A 43 1.18 -14.08 -7.70
N SER A 44 2.04 -13.11 -8.00
CA SER A 44 3.49 -13.16 -7.72
C SER A 44 3.83 -13.11 -6.23
N VAL A 45 2.92 -12.63 -5.37
CA VAL A 45 3.14 -12.50 -3.92
C VAL A 45 2.27 -13.43 -3.09
N ARG A 46 1.82 -14.54 -3.68
CA ARG A 46 1.02 -15.57 -3.00
C ARG A 46 1.61 -16.03 -1.65
N PRO A 47 2.94 -16.23 -1.47
CA PRO A 47 3.50 -16.57 -0.15
C PRO A 47 3.24 -15.49 0.92
N ILE A 48 3.34 -14.21 0.55
CA ILE A 48 3.09 -13.06 1.45
C ILE A 48 1.60 -12.97 1.76
N ALA A 49 0.72 -13.24 0.79
CA ALA A 49 -0.72 -13.31 1.01
C ALA A 49 -1.11 -14.41 2.00
N GLN A 50 -0.47 -15.58 1.89
CA GLN A 50 -0.67 -16.69 2.84
C GLN A 50 -0.16 -16.33 4.24
N ALA A 51 1.00 -15.68 4.35
CA ALA A 51 1.51 -15.18 5.62
C ALA A 51 0.54 -14.15 6.26
N SER A 52 -0.01 -13.24 5.44
CA SER A 52 -1.02 -12.27 5.87
C SER A 52 -2.28 -12.97 6.40
N ALA A 53 -2.81 -13.95 5.65
CA ALA A 53 -3.96 -14.76 6.08
C ALA A 53 -3.71 -15.51 7.41
N LYS A 54 -2.48 -15.99 7.65
CA LYS A 54 -2.09 -16.60 8.93
C LYS A 54 -2.16 -15.58 10.09
N HIS A 55 -1.72 -14.34 9.89
CA HIS A 55 -1.84 -13.30 10.92
C HIS A 55 -3.30 -12.93 11.21
N LEU A 56 -4.15 -12.87 10.19
CA LEU A 56 -5.60 -12.67 10.35
C LEU A 56 -6.25 -13.82 11.13
N LYS A 57 -5.91 -15.07 10.79
CA LYS A 57 -6.37 -16.25 11.54
C LYS A 57 -5.92 -16.22 13.00
N ALA A 58 -4.68 -15.81 13.27
CA ALA A 58 -4.15 -15.66 14.63
C ALA A 58 -4.83 -14.52 15.42
N ALA A 59 -5.44 -13.54 14.72
CA ALA A 59 -6.33 -12.53 15.28
C ALA A 59 -7.79 -13.01 15.38
N ARG A 60 -8.08 -14.29 15.12
CA ARG A 60 -9.43 -14.89 15.11
C ARG A 60 -10.38 -14.29 14.07
N VAL A 61 -9.84 -13.71 12.99
CA VAL A 61 -10.63 -13.16 11.88
C VAL A 61 -10.81 -14.23 10.80
N LYS A 62 -12.06 -14.54 10.47
CA LYS A 62 -12.39 -15.37 9.30
C LYS A 62 -11.92 -14.66 8.03
N ASN A 63 -11.17 -15.37 7.19
CA ASN A 63 -10.60 -14.76 5.99
C ASN A 63 -10.58 -15.69 4.77
N ALA A 64 -10.52 -15.06 3.60
CA ALA A 64 -10.32 -15.71 2.31
C ALA A 64 -9.28 -14.95 1.48
N ILE A 65 -8.67 -15.61 0.50
CA ILE A 65 -7.69 -14.98 -0.41
C ILE A 65 -8.32 -14.86 -1.81
N TYR A 66 -8.32 -13.65 -2.36
CA TYR A 66 -8.62 -13.36 -3.75
C TYR A 66 -7.32 -13.06 -4.50
N VAL A 67 -7.00 -13.86 -5.51
CA VAL A 67 -5.79 -13.70 -6.30
C VAL A 67 -6.10 -12.92 -7.57
N VAL A 68 -5.36 -11.85 -7.77
CA VAL A 68 -5.34 -11.04 -8.97
C VAL A 68 -4.27 -11.60 -9.91
N PRO A 69 -4.55 -11.82 -11.21
CA PRO A 69 -3.58 -12.37 -12.18
C PRO A 69 -2.28 -11.56 -12.28
N GLY A 70 -2.35 -10.29 -11.92
CA GLY A 70 -1.22 -9.39 -11.78
C GLY A 70 -1.07 -8.41 -12.94
N GLY A 71 -0.20 -7.42 -12.73
CA GLY A 71 0.09 -6.37 -13.69
C GLY A 71 -1.06 -5.37 -13.93
N GLU A 72 -0.73 -4.30 -14.63
CA GLU A 72 -1.57 -3.09 -14.75
C GLU A 72 -2.96 -3.35 -15.39
N ARG A 73 -3.09 -4.39 -16.20
CA ARG A 73 -4.39 -4.77 -16.82
C ARG A 73 -5.44 -5.21 -15.79
N SER A 74 -4.99 -5.70 -14.64
CA SER A 74 -5.88 -6.08 -13.55
C SER A 74 -6.59 -4.87 -12.92
N LYS A 75 -5.98 -3.68 -13.03
CA LYS A 75 -6.55 -2.41 -12.60
C LYS A 75 -7.58 -1.91 -13.62
N SER A 76 -8.71 -2.61 -13.71
CA SER A 76 -9.80 -2.35 -14.65
C SER A 76 -11.17 -2.48 -13.97
N LEU A 77 -12.22 -1.94 -14.60
CA LEU A 77 -13.60 -2.12 -14.14
C LEU A 77 -14.00 -3.60 -14.06
N ALA A 78 -13.51 -4.44 -14.97
CA ALA A 78 -13.73 -5.88 -14.94
C ALA A 78 -13.05 -6.54 -13.73
N GLY A 79 -11.81 -6.15 -13.43
CA GLY A 79 -11.10 -6.60 -12.22
C GLY A 79 -11.83 -6.18 -10.93
N LEU A 80 -12.32 -4.93 -10.90
CA LEU A 80 -13.14 -4.42 -9.79
C LEU A 80 -14.42 -5.23 -9.63
N ALA A 81 -15.20 -5.43 -10.70
CA ALA A 81 -16.43 -6.20 -10.66
C ALA A 81 -16.19 -7.64 -10.16
N GLY A 82 -15.11 -8.29 -10.61
CA GLY A 82 -14.71 -9.62 -10.15
C GLY A 82 -14.40 -9.67 -8.66
N LEU A 83 -13.72 -8.65 -8.13
CA LEU A 83 -13.44 -8.52 -6.71
C LEU A 83 -14.72 -8.25 -5.90
N LEU A 84 -15.59 -7.34 -6.32
CA LEU A 84 -16.87 -7.07 -5.62
C LEU A 84 -17.75 -8.33 -5.57
N ALA A 85 -17.87 -9.06 -6.68
CA ALA A 85 -18.60 -10.33 -6.71
C ALA A 85 -17.97 -11.37 -5.76
N PHE A 86 -16.65 -11.35 -5.56
CA PHE A 86 -16.00 -12.21 -4.57
C PHE A 86 -16.34 -11.79 -3.13
N LEU A 87 -16.34 -10.49 -2.82
CA LEU A 87 -16.76 -9.98 -1.50
C LEU A 87 -18.20 -10.42 -1.18
N GLU A 88 -19.10 -10.36 -2.16
CA GLU A 88 -20.47 -10.82 -2.05
C GLU A 88 -20.55 -12.31 -1.68
N ARG A 89 -19.84 -13.17 -2.43
CA ARG A 89 -19.80 -14.62 -2.17
C ARG A 89 -19.23 -14.95 -0.80
N GLN A 90 -18.25 -14.17 -0.33
CA GLN A 90 -17.68 -14.31 1.01
C GLN A 90 -18.56 -13.69 2.11
N ARG A 91 -19.68 -13.04 1.75
CA ARG A 91 -20.61 -12.36 2.65
C ARG A 91 -19.92 -11.31 3.52
N ILE A 92 -19.01 -10.54 2.91
CA ILE A 92 -18.35 -9.42 3.58
C ILE A 92 -19.37 -8.30 3.81
N ASP A 93 -19.66 -8.00 5.06
CA ASP A 93 -20.58 -6.94 5.47
C ASP A 93 -19.86 -5.60 5.69
N ARG A 94 -20.58 -4.61 6.22
CA ARG A 94 -20.07 -3.24 6.49
C ARG A 94 -18.95 -3.21 7.54
N GLY A 95 -18.89 -4.20 8.43
CA GLY A 95 -17.81 -4.38 9.42
C GLY A 95 -16.57 -5.07 8.86
N GLY A 96 -16.62 -5.50 7.59
CA GLY A 96 -15.54 -6.22 6.94
C GLY A 96 -14.27 -5.40 6.69
N CYS A 97 -13.23 -6.10 6.24
CA CYS A 97 -11.94 -5.50 5.91
C CYS A 97 -11.29 -6.13 4.67
N ILE A 98 -10.67 -5.32 3.82
CA ILE A 98 -9.80 -5.80 2.74
C ILE A 98 -8.33 -5.64 3.16
N VAL A 99 -7.49 -6.64 2.89
CA VAL A 99 -6.03 -6.52 3.04
C VAL A 99 -5.40 -6.60 1.65
N ALA A 100 -4.87 -5.49 1.16
CA ALA A 100 -4.25 -5.38 -0.15
C ALA A 100 -2.76 -5.77 -0.04
N VAL A 101 -2.39 -6.92 -0.61
CA VAL A 101 -1.02 -7.46 -0.57
C VAL A 101 -0.43 -7.43 -1.98
N GLY A 102 0.41 -6.43 -2.27
CA GLY A 102 0.98 -6.28 -3.60
C GLY A 102 1.64 -4.91 -3.82
N GLY A 103 1.95 -4.60 -5.08
CA GLY A 103 2.34 -3.25 -5.48
C GLY A 103 1.14 -2.30 -5.64
N GLY A 104 1.40 -1.10 -6.15
CA GLY A 104 0.39 -0.04 -6.31
C GLY A 104 -0.86 -0.46 -7.09
N THR A 105 -0.72 -1.30 -8.13
CA THR A 105 -1.86 -1.82 -8.90
C THR A 105 -2.87 -2.58 -8.02
N VAL A 106 -2.39 -3.41 -7.07
CA VAL A 106 -3.25 -4.14 -6.14
C VAL A 106 -3.84 -3.19 -5.09
N GLY A 107 -3.01 -2.28 -4.54
CA GLY A 107 -3.46 -1.26 -3.60
C GLY A 107 -4.62 -0.43 -4.15
N ASP A 108 -4.46 0.08 -5.37
CA ASP A 108 -5.48 0.86 -6.06
C ASP A 108 -6.78 0.08 -6.32
N LEU A 109 -6.68 -1.14 -6.83
CA LEU A 109 -7.86 -1.98 -7.12
C LEU A 109 -8.60 -2.35 -5.82
N ALA A 110 -7.85 -2.77 -4.80
CA ALA A 110 -8.39 -3.17 -3.51
C ALA A 110 -8.98 -1.99 -2.74
N GLY A 111 -8.31 -0.83 -2.75
CA GLY A 111 -8.81 0.41 -2.18
C GLY A 111 -10.08 0.90 -2.88
N MET A 112 -10.13 0.81 -4.22
CA MET A 112 -11.34 1.15 -4.98
C MET A 112 -12.50 0.22 -4.60
N ALA A 113 -12.24 -1.07 -4.49
CA ALA A 113 -13.23 -2.04 -4.02
C ALA A 113 -13.68 -1.73 -2.59
N ALA A 114 -12.76 -1.40 -1.67
CA ALA A 114 -13.07 -1.05 -0.30
C ALA A 114 -13.94 0.21 -0.21
N SER A 115 -13.66 1.22 -1.03
CA SER A 115 -14.40 2.50 -1.03
C SER A 115 -15.82 2.37 -1.57
N THR A 116 -16.08 1.39 -2.43
CA THR A 116 -17.36 1.25 -3.14
C THR A 116 -18.23 0.13 -2.56
N TRP A 117 -17.63 -0.93 -2.04
CA TRP A 117 -18.35 -2.05 -1.44
C TRP A 117 -19.17 -1.58 -0.23
N LEU A 118 -20.49 -1.76 -0.29
CA LEU A 118 -21.43 -1.30 0.74
C LEU A 118 -21.29 0.19 1.12
N ARG A 119 -20.82 1.02 0.18
CA ARG A 119 -20.49 2.45 0.33
C ARG A 119 -19.30 2.74 1.27
N GLY A 120 -18.41 1.77 1.42
CA GLY A 120 -17.19 1.94 2.21
C GLY A 120 -17.05 0.86 3.27
N ILE A 121 -15.94 0.12 3.19
CA ILE A 121 -15.44 -0.74 4.26
C ILE A 121 -13.97 -0.44 4.53
N ARG A 122 -13.46 -0.97 5.63
CA ARG A 122 -12.06 -0.77 6.02
C ARG A 122 -11.13 -1.50 5.06
N TYR A 123 -9.93 -0.97 4.88
CA TYR A 123 -8.86 -1.72 4.22
C TYR A 123 -7.49 -1.42 4.82
N ILE A 124 -6.55 -2.33 4.60
CA ILE A 124 -5.15 -2.22 5.04
C ILE A 124 -4.27 -2.46 3.82
N GLU A 125 -3.22 -1.66 3.68
CA GLU A 125 -2.18 -1.90 2.67
C GLU A 125 -0.99 -2.68 3.24
N VAL A 126 -0.55 -3.67 2.48
CA VAL A 126 0.70 -4.41 2.69
C VAL A 126 1.50 -4.26 1.39
N PRO A 127 2.16 -3.11 1.18
CA PRO A 127 2.91 -2.87 -0.04
C PRO A 127 4.09 -3.83 -0.15
N THR A 128 4.23 -4.50 -1.29
CA THR A 128 5.30 -5.48 -1.53
C THR A 128 6.34 -5.01 -2.56
N THR A 129 6.20 -3.79 -3.06
CA THR A 129 7.17 -3.16 -3.95
C THR A 129 7.74 -1.91 -3.30
N LEU A 130 9.01 -1.60 -3.57
CA LEU A 130 9.63 -0.39 -3.04
C LEU A 130 8.84 0.87 -3.45
N LEU A 131 8.40 0.92 -4.71
CA LEU A 131 7.56 2.00 -5.22
C LEU A 131 6.28 2.19 -4.39
N ALA A 132 5.61 1.10 -4.02
CA ALA A 132 4.40 1.20 -3.22
C ALA A 132 4.69 1.63 -1.78
N MET A 133 5.80 1.18 -1.20
CA MET A 133 6.22 1.55 0.16
C MET A 133 6.56 3.04 0.29
N VAL A 134 7.21 3.63 -0.72
CA VAL A 134 7.66 5.03 -0.68
C VAL A 134 6.61 6.01 -1.22
N ASP A 135 5.70 5.51 -2.06
CA ASP A 135 4.75 6.35 -2.78
C ASP A 135 3.32 5.79 -2.68
N SER A 136 2.93 4.86 -3.56
CA SER A 136 1.51 4.65 -3.86
C SER A 136 0.61 4.24 -2.68
N SER A 137 1.16 3.63 -1.62
CA SER A 137 0.38 3.19 -0.46
C SER A 137 -0.04 4.31 0.51
N ILE A 138 0.47 5.53 0.31
CA ILE A 138 0.19 6.69 1.16
C ILE A 138 -0.56 7.75 0.35
N GLY A 139 -1.64 8.28 0.94
CA GLY A 139 -2.38 9.41 0.39
C GLY A 139 -3.73 9.09 -0.26
N GLY A 140 -4.24 7.88 -0.03
CA GLY A 140 -5.66 7.51 -0.21
C GLY A 140 -6.20 7.54 -1.64
N LYS A 141 -5.35 7.77 -2.65
CA LYS A 141 -5.76 7.65 -4.05
C LYS A 141 -5.98 6.17 -4.36
N THR A 142 -7.18 5.83 -4.79
CA THR A 142 -7.52 4.47 -5.23
C THR A 142 -8.22 4.55 -6.58
N GLY A 143 -8.20 3.49 -7.37
CA GLY A 143 -8.94 3.50 -8.62
C GLY A 143 -8.63 2.39 -9.58
N VAL A 144 -9.24 2.49 -10.75
CA VAL A 144 -9.03 1.64 -11.91
C VAL A 144 -8.82 2.46 -13.17
N ASN A 145 -8.23 1.84 -14.18
CA ASN A 145 -8.06 2.46 -15.47
C ASN A 145 -9.41 2.57 -16.20
N GLY A 146 -9.61 3.69 -16.88
CA GLY A 146 -10.65 3.82 -17.90
C GLY A 146 -10.19 3.24 -19.23
N VAL A 147 -11.03 3.33 -20.27
CA VAL A 147 -10.71 2.78 -21.60
C VAL A 147 -9.48 3.45 -22.23
N ARG A 148 -9.35 4.78 -22.08
CA ARG A 148 -8.30 5.58 -22.72
C ARG A 148 -7.35 6.27 -21.74
N MET A 149 -7.68 6.27 -20.45
CA MET A 149 -6.98 7.05 -19.43
C MET A 149 -6.63 6.18 -18.24
N LYS A 150 -5.37 6.24 -17.81
CA LYS A 150 -4.92 5.59 -16.57
C LYS A 150 -5.52 6.32 -15.37
N ASN A 151 -5.84 5.56 -14.32
CA ASN A 151 -6.33 6.08 -13.04
C ASN A 151 -7.57 7.00 -13.16
N ALA A 152 -8.36 6.83 -14.22
CA ALA A 152 -9.43 7.75 -14.56
C ALA A 152 -10.68 7.61 -13.69
N ILE A 153 -10.86 6.44 -13.07
CA ILE A 153 -12.03 6.12 -12.27
C ILE A 153 -11.54 5.75 -10.88
N GLY A 154 -11.85 6.55 -9.87
CA GLY A 154 -11.27 6.37 -8.55
C GLY A 154 -11.95 7.17 -7.46
N THR A 155 -11.51 6.94 -6.24
CA THR A 155 -11.96 7.64 -5.03
C THR A 155 -10.76 8.00 -4.16
N PHE A 156 -10.98 8.95 -3.24
CA PHE A 156 -10.09 9.16 -2.11
C PHE A 156 -10.62 8.34 -0.92
N TRP A 157 -9.88 7.30 -0.53
CA TRP A 157 -10.24 6.39 0.56
C TRP A 157 -8.99 6.04 1.37
N GLN A 158 -8.94 6.44 2.65
CA GLN A 158 -7.75 6.24 3.47
C GLN A 158 -7.70 4.80 4.03
N PRO A 159 -6.52 4.17 4.07
CA PRO A 159 -6.36 2.87 4.70
C PRO A 159 -6.47 3.01 6.23
N SER A 160 -6.79 1.90 6.90
CA SER A 160 -6.76 1.79 8.36
C SER A 160 -5.35 1.56 8.91
N ALA A 161 -4.42 1.10 8.06
CA ALA A 161 -2.98 1.00 8.31
C ALA A 161 -2.24 0.70 6.99
N VAL A 162 -0.96 1.03 6.96
CA VAL A 162 0.00 0.57 5.94
C VAL A 162 1.10 -0.23 6.64
N ILE A 163 1.46 -1.40 6.12
CA ILE A 163 2.44 -2.32 6.73
C ILE A 163 3.50 -2.67 5.69
N SER A 164 4.58 -1.88 5.69
CA SER A 164 5.72 -1.98 4.77
C SER A 164 6.79 -2.91 5.34
N ASP A 165 6.61 -4.22 5.14
CA ASP A 165 7.62 -5.22 5.53
C ASP A 165 8.72 -5.34 4.48
N LEU A 166 9.92 -4.90 4.85
CA LEU A 166 11.10 -4.91 3.98
C LEU A 166 11.48 -6.33 3.53
N ALA A 167 11.11 -7.38 4.28
CA ALA A 167 11.32 -8.77 3.85
C ALA A 167 10.58 -9.11 2.54
N CYS A 168 9.54 -8.35 2.16
CA CYS A 168 8.87 -8.52 0.87
C CYS A 168 9.81 -8.20 -0.31
N LEU A 169 10.77 -7.30 -0.10
CA LEU A 169 11.71 -6.86 -1.13
C LEU A 169 12.75 -7.93 -1.49
N ASP A 170 12.96 -8.93 -0.63
CA ASP A 170 13.86 -10.08 -0.87
C ASP A 170 13.47 -10.83 -2.16
N THR A 171 12.19 -10.78 -2.53
CA THR A 171 11.63 -11.48 -3.70
C THR A 171 11.31 -10.54 -4.87
N LEU A 172 11.54 -9.23 -4.71
CA LEU A 172 11.19 -8.24 -5.71
C LEU A 172 12.19 -8.28 -6.88
N PRO A 173 11.74 -8.38 -8.16
CA PRO A 173 12.64 -8.31 -9.29
C PRO A 173 13.49 -7.04 -9.29
N ARG A 174 14.80 -7.19 -9.56
CA ARG A 174 15.78 -6.10 -9.42
C ARG A 174 15.45 -4.87 -10.27
N ASN A 175 14.84 -5.05 -11.44
CA ASN A 175 14.39 -3.94 -12.27
C ASN A 175 13.26 -3.14 -11.58
N ARG A 176 12.28 -3.83 -10.98
CA ARG A 176 11.19 -3.18 -10.23
C ARG A 176 11.69 -2.46 -8.98
N TYR A 177 12.68 -3.03 -8.30
CA TYR A 177 13.37 -2.37 -7.21
C TYR A 177 14.04 -1.06 -7.67
N ARG A 178 14.80 -1.10 -8.77
CA ARG A 178 15.51 0.06 -9.33
C ARG A 178 14.56 1.13 -9.86
N GLU A 179 13.46 0.75 -10.51
CA GLU A 179 12.45 1.69 -11.02
C GLU A 179 11.89 2.60 -9.91
N ALA A 180 11.78 2.11 -8.68
CA ALA A 180 11.30 2.89 -7.55
C ALA A 180 12.24 4.05 -7.17
N PHE A 181 13.53 3.99 -7.51
CA PHE A 181 14.47 5.05 -7.16
C PHE A 181 14.20 6.36 -7.91
N ALA A 182 13.50 6.33 -9.04
CA ALA A 182 13.05 7.57 -9.70
C ALA A 182 12.16 8.40 -8.75
N GLU A 183 11.23 7.74 -8.06
CA GLU A 183 10.34 8.36 -7.07
C GLU A 183 11.10 8.76 -5.81
N VAL A 184 12.03 7.91 -5.33
CA VAL A 184 12.88 8.24 -4.17
C VAL A 184 13.72 9.50 -4.43
N VAL A 185 14.34 9.60 -5.61
CA VAL A 185 15.10 10.79 -6.03
C VAL A 185 14.20 12.01 -6.17
N LYS A 186 12.97 11.85 -6.66
CA LYS A 186 11.99 12.95 -6.70
C LYS A 186 11.75 13.53 -5.31
N TYR A 187 11.52 12.70 -4.29
CA TYR A 187 11.36 13.17 -2.90
C TYR A 187 12.63 13.87 -2.39
N ALA A 188 13.80 13.31 -2.68
CA ALA A 188 15.08 13.89 -2.26
C ALA A 188 15.30 15.30 -2.83
N VAL A 189 15.03 15.48 -4.12
CA VAL A 189 15.24 16.76 -4.81
C VAL A 189 14.16 17.77 -4.43
N ALA A 190 12.90 17.35 -4.37
CA ALA A 190 11.77 18.25 -4.18
C ALA A 190 11.52 18.63 -2.71
N MET A 191 11.90 17.78 -1.75
CA MET A 191 11.38 17.88 -0.38
C MET A 191 12.38 17.62 0.73
N ASP A 192 13.42 16.80 0.53
CA ASP A 192 14.32 16.40 1.61
C ASP A 192 15.80 16.40 1.16
N ARG A 193 16.50 17.49 1.46
CA ARG A 193 17.94 17.59 1.21
C ARG A 193 18.75 16.55 1.97
N GLY A 194 18.33 16.17 3.18
CA GLY A 194 18.98 15.12 3.96
C GLY A 194 18.87 13.76 3.28
N LEU A 195 17.71 13.45 2.69
CA LEU A 195 17.53 12.27 1.85
C LEU A 195 18.46 12.33 0.63
N PHE A 196 18.60 13.48 -0.04
CA PHE A 196 19.53 13.62 -1.15
C PHE A 196 20.98 13.27 -0.75
N ASP A 197 21.44 13.78 0.38
CA ASP A 197 22.79 13.50 0.88
C ASP A 197 22.95 12.01 1.29
N VAL A 198 21.90 11.38 1.84
CA VAL A 198 21.86 9.93 2.11
C VAL A 198 21.97 9.12 0.83
N LEU A 199 21.21 9.46 -0.22
CA LEU A 199 21.25 8.75 -1.50
C LEU A 199 22.63 8.83 -2.14
N HIS A 200 23.31 9.98 -2.01
CA HIS A 200 24.67 10.15 -2.52
C HIS A 200 25.67 9.28 -1.75
N ARG A 201 25.62 9.33 -0.41
CA ARG A 201 26.55 8.60 0.45
C ARG A 201 26.36 7.07 0.40
N GLU A 202 25.12 6.60 0.40
CA GLU A 202 24.76 5.18 0.52
C GLU A 202 24.48 4.50 -0.84
N SER A 203 24.72 5.18 -1.97
CA SER A 203 24.33 4.73 -3.31
C SER A 203 24.72 3.28 -3.63
N ALA A 204 25.96 2.89 -3.31
CA ALA A 204 26.46 1.54 -3.54
C ALA A 204 25.69 0.48 -2.72
N ARG A 205 25.39 0.77 -1.46
CA ARG A 205 24.62 -0.11 -0.57
C ARG A 205 23.17 -0.24 -1.02
N LEU A 206 22.54 0.90 -1.33
CA LEU A 206 21.16 0.96 -1.80
C LEU A 206 20.97 0.21 -3.13
N THR A 207 21.90 0.35 -4.08
CA THR A 207 21.84 -0.36 -5.38
C THR A 207 22.19 -1.86 -5.29
N ALA A 208 22.88 -2.26 -4.22
CA ALA A 208 23.11 -3.65 -3.83
C ALA A 208 21.91 -4.29 -3.11
N GLY A 209 20.93 -3.50 -2.67
CA GLY A 209 19.75 -3.99 -1.95
C GLY A 209 19.96 -4.13 -0.44
N ASP A 210 20.91 -3.39 0.14
CA ASP A 210 21.11 -3.31 1.58
C ASP A 210 19.87 -2.72 2.26
N GLN A 211 19.19 -3.54 3.06
CA GLN A 211 17.92 -3.15 3.68
C GLN A 211 18.09 -2.27 4.91
N ASP A 212 19.23 -2.32 5.57
CA ASP A 212 19.50 -1.44 6.72
C ASP A 212 19.67 0.00 6.24
N ALA A 213 20.31 0.20 5.09
CA ALA A 213 20.35 1.50 4.43
C ALA A 213 18.98 1.94 3.87
N LEU A 214 18.12 0.98 3.49
CA LEU A 214 16.84 1.25 2.84
C LEU A 214 15.74 1.66 3.82
N GLU A 215 15.76 1.18 5.07
CA GLU A 215 14.71 1.50 6.05
C GLU A 215 14.56 3.03 6.27
N ASP A 216 15.68 3.74 6.46
CA ASP A 216 15.70 5.22 6.58
C ASP A 216 15.21 5.91 5.31
N VAL A 217 15.57 5.41 4.13
CA VAL A 217 15.11 5.94 2.84
C VAL A 217 13.58 5.83 2.72
N ILE A 218 13.02 4.66 3.04
CA ILE A 218 11.57 4.44 2.97
C ILE A 218 10.85 5.33 3.99
N GLU A 219 11.36 5.43 5.22
CA GLU A 219 10.78 6.29 6.26
C GLU A 219 10.75 7.76 5.84
N ARG A 220 11.85 8.28 5.27
CA ARG A 220 11.93 9.66 4.78
C ARG A 220 10.97 9.93 3.64
N CYS A 221 10.90 9.05 2.64
CA CYS A 221 9.94 9.21 1.55
C CYS A 221 8.49 9.15 2.05
N ALA A 222 8.18 8.18 2.91
CA ALA A 222 6.85 8.05 3.50
C ALA A 222 6.46 9.28 4.32
N THR A 223 7.40 9.84 5.09
CA THR A 223 7.22 11.08 5.86
C THR A 223 7.02 12.29 4.94
N ALA A 224 7.86 12.46 3.93
CA ALA A 224 7.72 13.53 2.94
C ALA A 224 6.35 13.46 2.26
N LYS A 225 5.93 12.27 1.81
CA LYS A 225 4.60 12.07 1.22
C LYS A 225 3.48 12.36 2.20
N ALA A 226 3.57 11.89 3.45
CA ALA A 226 2.58 12.15 4.47
C ALA A 226 2.38 13.66 4.72
N LEU A 227 3.46 14.45 4.73
CA LEU A 227 3.41 15.90 4.93
C LEU A 227 2.63 16.63 3.82
N VAL A 228 2.84 16.26 2.55
CA VAL A 228 2.07 16.87 1.45
C VAL A 228 0.64 16.37 1.38
N VAL A 229 0.40 15.08 1.69
CA VAL A 229 -0.96 14.52 1.78
C VAL A 229 -1.76 15.18 2.89
N ALA A 230 -1.16 15.43 4.06
CA ALA A 230 -1.83 16.09 5.18
C ALA A 230 -2.27 17.51 4.82
N ARG A 231 -1.47 18.21 4.02
CA ARG A 231 -1.77 19.57 3.54
C ARG A 231 -2.75 19.61 2.37
N ASP A 232 -2.77 18.55 1.55
CA ASP A 232 -3.55 18.48 0.32
C ASP A 232 -3.93 17.04 -0.03
N GLU A 233 -4.91 16.52 0.70
CA GLU A 233 -5.38 15.14 0.56
C GLU A 233 -5.91 14.85 -0.85
N ARG A 234 -6.61 15.82 -1.45
CA ARG A 234 -7.32 15.68 -2.72
C ARG A 234 -6.51 16.10 -3.95
N ASP A 235 -5.23 16.42 -3.76
CA ASP A 235 -4.28 16.76 -4.82
C ASP A 235 -4.76 17.92 -5.71
N ARG A 236 -5.13 19.05 -5.08
CA ARG A 236 -5.62 20.26 -5.77
C ARG A 236 -4.72 21.48 -5.60
N GLY A 237 -3.56 21.33 -4.97
CA GLY A 237 -2.65 22.43 -4.66
C GLY A 237 -1.25 21.94 -4.31
N PRO A 238 -0.77 22.10 -3.06
CA PRO A 238 0.62 21.81 -2.67
C PRO A 238 1.15 20.42 -3.05
N ARG A 239 0.28 19.41 -3.17
CA ARG A 239 0.70 18.04 -3.54
C ARG A 239 1.16 17.93 -5.00
N ALA A 240 0.86 18.93 -5.84
CA ALA A 240 1.34 19.02 -7.21
C ALA A 240 2.87 19.05 -7.34
N ILE A 241 3.61 19.39 -6.28
CA ILE A 241 5.08 19.30 -6.22
C ILE A 241 5.62 17.87 -6.47
N LEU A 242 4.76 16.86 -6.36
CA LEU A 242 5.09 15.46 -6.60
C LEU A 242 4.91 15.02 -8.07
N ASN A 243 4.59 15.93 -9.00
CA ASN A 243 4.47 15.64 -10.43
C ASN A 243 5.61 16.27 -11.22
#